data_AF-A0A6U4Y6X4-F1
#
_entry.id   AF-A0A6U4Y6X4-F1
#
_cell.length_a   1.000
_cell.length_b   1.000
_cell.length_c   1.000
_cell.angle_alpha   90.00
_cell.angle_beta   90.00
_cell.angle_gamma   90.00
#
_symmetry.space_group_name_H-M   'P 1'
#
loop_
_entity.id
_entity.type
_entity.pdbx_description
1 polymer ?
#
loop_
_entity_poly.entity_id
_entity_poly.type
_entity_poly.pdbx_seq_one_letter_code
_entity_poly.pdbx_strand_id
1 'polypeptide(L)'
;MEAKDETLREKERLIAERDNQIVVLRGKGEAVVANRYIVETTAAHFEYAAGRNASSSHKGSKNFAFEHLLAKNGTKLTNDAKQTYDELVKRTKGRFDERSVCNELNDIYHEVSNDVHYPEWMKENLRSGIYAGSEGGPLGLALGVWVAKAQELQYIKYPVMLVHNRNIVAKIERGRVLDPNPEMT
;
A
#
# COMPACT_ATOMS: atom_id res chain seq x y z
N MET A 1 -13.68 35.88 35.00
CA MET A 1 -12.40 35.66 34.30
C MET A 1 -12.27 34.18 33.92
N GLU A 2 -12.51 33.27 34.86
CA GLU A 2 -12.48 31.80 34.68
C GLU A 2 -13.31 31.26 33.51
N ALA A 3 -14.56 31.70 33.31
CA ALA A 3 -15.41 31.17 32.23
C ALA A 3 -14.87 31.44 30.81
N LYS A 4 -14.11 32.54 30.61
CA LYS A 4 -13.47 32.84 29.32
C LYS A 4 -12.23 31.98 29.08
N ASP A 5 -11.48 31.68 30.14
CA ASP A 5 -10.29 30.81 30.07
C ASP A 5 -10.67 29.34 29.87
N GLU A 6 -11.75 28.87 30.49
CA GLU A 6 -12.34 27.54 30.28
C GLU A 6 -12.78 27.37 28.81
N THR A 7 -13.47 28.38 28.27
CA THR A 7 -13.94 28.39 26.88
C THR A 7 -12.77 28.43 25.89
N LEU A 8 -11.68 29.13 26.24
CA LEU A 8 -10.49 29.19 25.39
C LEU A 8 -9.78 27.84 25.33
N ARG A 9 -9.57 27.19 26.48
CA ARG A 9 -8.94 25.87 26.57
C ARG A 9 -9.74 24.81 25.81
N GLU A 10 -11.06 24.83 25.92
CA GLU A 10 -11.90 23.88 25.18
C GLU A 10 -11.83 24.13 23.67
N LYS A 11 -11.74 25.39 23.22
CA LYS A 11 -11.51 25.70 21.79
C LYS A 11 -10.15 25.22 21.30
N GLU A 12 -9.09 25.44 22.07
CA GLU A 12 -7.74 24.96 21.72
C GLU A 12 -7.68 23.44 21.64
N ARG A 13 -8.34 22.74 22.59
CA ARG A 13 -8.49 21.28 22.56
C ARG A 13 -9.20 20.81 21.28
N LEU A 14 -10.32 21.44 20.93
CA LEU A 14 -11.09 21.12 19.73
C LEU A 14 -10.31 21.42 18.44
N ILE A 15 -9.53 22.49 18.39
CA ILE A 15 -8.65 22.82 17.25
C ILE A 15 -7.59 21.73 17.10
N ALA A 16 -6.87 21.37 18.17
CA ALA A 16 -5.86 20.32 18.12
C ALA A 16 -6.46 18.96 17.70
N GLU A 17 -7.68 18.64 18.16
CA GLU A 17 -8.39 17.43 17.76
C GLU A 17 -8.75 17.44 16.27
N ARG A 18 -9.22 18.57 15.74
CA ARG A 18 -9.53 18.73 14.30
C ARG A 18 -8.29 18.72 13.43
N ASP A 19 -7.21 19.38 13.84
CA ASP A 19 -5.93 19.35 13.12
C ASP A 19 -5.39 17.92 13.05
N ASN A 20 -5.46 17.18 14.15
CA ASN A 20 -5.09 15.78 14.16
C ASN A 20 -5.98 14.94 13.21
N GLN A 21 -7.29 15.16 13.19
CA GLN A 21 -8.21 14.49 12.25
C GLN A 21 -7.86 14.82 10.79
N ILE A 22 -7.55 16.08 10.46
CA ILE A 22 -7.15 16.50 9.11
C ILE A 22 -5.85 15.79 8.71
N VAL A 23 -4.86 15.73 9.60
CA VAL A 23 -3.60 15.01 9.36
C VAL A 23 -3.84 13.51 9.16
N VAL A 24 -4.72 12.88 9.96
CA VAL A 24 -5.13 11.47 9.73
C VAL A 24 -5.73 11.31 8.33
N LEU A 25 -6.71 12.14 7.98
CA LEU A 25 -7.44 12.03 6.72
C LEU A 25 -6.53 12.27 5.51
N ARG A 26 -5.61 13.24 5.60
CA ARG A 26 -4.59 13.47 4.57
C ARG A 26 -3.67 12.26 4.42
N GLY A 27 -3.15 11.71 5.51
CA GLY A 27 -2.32 10.50 5.46
C GLY A 27 -3.05 9.29 4.87
N LYS A 28 -4.35 9.12 5.18
CA LYS A 28 -5.19 8.07 4.55
C LYS A 28 -5.37 8.30 3.05
N GLY A 29 -5.66 9.54 2.64
CA GLY A 29 -5.82 9.90 1.23
C GLY A 29 -4.53 9.69 0.44
N GLU A 30 -3.38 10.10 0.98
CA GLU A 30 -2.06 9.91 0.38
C GLU A 30 -1.72 8.41 0.22
N ALA A 31 -2.01 7.59 1.24
CA ALA A 31 -1.80 6.14 1.16
C ALA A 31 -2.67 5.47 0.08
N VAL A 32 -3.94 5.86 -0.06
CA VAL A 32 -4.81 5.33 -1.12
C VAL A 32 -4.27 5.69 -2.51
N VAL A 33 -3.86 6.93 -2.69
CA VAL A 33 -3.29 7.42 -3.96
C VAL A 33 -1.97 6.72 -4.28
N ALA A 34 -1.12 6.50 -3.28
CA ALA A 34 0.13 5.75 -3.41
C ALA A 34 -0.09 4.27 -3.77
N ASN A 35 -1.02 3.60 -3.07
CA ASN A 35 -1.40 2.22 -3.34
C ASN A 35 -1.81 2.04 -4.80
N ARG A 36 -2.67 2.95 -5.27
CA ARG A 36 -3.19 2.94 -6.62
C ARG A 36 -2.08 3.17 -7.66
N TYR A 37 -1.23 4.17 -7.44
CA TYR A 37 -0.10 4.47 -8.32
C TYR A 37 0.82 3.26 -8.51
N ILE A 38 1.15 2.57 -7.42
CA ILE A 38 1.96 1.34 -7.42
C ILE A 38 1.31 0.25 -8.28
N VAL A 39 0.02 0.00 -8.07
CA VAL A 39 -0.73 -1.05 -8.78
C VAL A 39 -0.81 -0.75 -10.28
N GLU A 40 -1.20 0.47 -10.65
CA GLU A 40 -1.34 0.87 -12.06
C GLU A 40 0.01 0.89 -12.79
N THR A 41 1.06 1.40 -12.15
CA THR A 41 2.42 1.42 -12.73
C THR A 41 2.94 0.00 -12.93
N THR A 42 2.71 -0.89 -11.96
CA THR A 42 3.09 -2.31 -12.09
C THR A 42 2.36 -2.96 -13.25
N ALA A 43 1.04 -2.79 -13.33
CA ALA A 43 0.21 -3.38 -14.38
C ALA A 43 0.63 -2.90 -15.78
N ALA A 44 0.91 -1.60 -15.94
CA ALA A 44 1.36 -1.03 -17.20
C ALA A 44 2.70 -1.61 -17.65
N HIS A 45 3.69 -1.67 -16.74
CA HIS A 45 5.01 -2.23 -17.06
C HIS A 45 4.96 -3.73 -17.34
N PHE A 46 4.14 -4.47 -16.59
CA PHE A 46 3.94 -5.90 -16.78
C PHE A 46 3.36 -6.22 -18.16
N GLU A 47 2.28 -5.54 -18.55
CA GLU A 47 1.65 -5.77 -19.85
C GLU A 47 2.57 -5.37 -21.01
N TYR A 48 3.29 -4.25 -20.86
CA TYR A 48 4.31 -3.83 -21.81
C TYR A 48 5.42 -4.88 -21.97
N ALA A 49 5.95 -5.42 -20.85
CA ALA A 49 6.97 -6.46 -20.86
C ALA A 49 6.48 -7.76 -21.50
N ALA A 50 5.19 -8.07 -21.37
CA ALA A 50 4.56 -9.22 -22.01
C ALA A 50 4.21 -8.99 -23.50
N GLY A 51 4.51 -7.82 -24.07
CA GLY A 51 4.14 -7.46 -25.44
C GLY A 51 2.63 -7.32 -25.65
N ARG A 52 1.86 -7.10 -24.57
CA ARG A 52 0.41 -6.96 -24.58
C ARG A 52 0.05 -5.49 -24.47
N ASN A 53 -0.90 -5.05 -25.31
CA ASN A 53 -1.64 -3.83 -25.03
C ASN A 53 -2.84 -4.21 -24.17
N ALA A 54 -2.71 -4.09 -22.85
CA ALA A 54 -3.89 -4.16 -22.00
C ALA A 54 -4.81 -3.00 -22.36
N SER A 55 -6.05 -3.34 -22.71
CA SER A 55 -7.09 -2.38 -23.04
C SER A 55 -7.53 -1.53 -21.83
N SER A 56 -7.12 -1.90 -20.61
CA SER A 56 -7.40 -1.15 -19.38
C SER A 56 -6.47 -1.54 -18.24
N SER A 57 -6.25 -0.62 -17.29
CA SER A 57 -5.51 -0.84 -16.05
C SER A 57 -6.09 -1.99 -15.22
N HIS A 58 -7.42 -2.16 -15.25
CA HIS A 58 -8.11 -3.31 -14.64
C HIS A 58 -7.60 -4.64 -15.20
N LYS A 59 -7.54 -4.79 -16.53
CA LYS A 59 -7.12 -6.04 -17.17
C LYS A 59 -5.66 -6.37 -16.87
N GLY A 60 -4.77 -5.37 -16.95
CA GLY A 60 -3.36 -5.56 -16.63
C GLY A 60 -3.13 -5.94 -15.17
N SER A 61 -3.85 -5.29 -14.25
CA SER A 61 -3.79 -5.59 -12.82
C SER A 61 -4.29 -7.01 -12.53
N LYS A 62 -5.40 -7.42 -13.14
CA LYS A 62 -5.93 -8.78 -13.01
C LYS A 62 -4.94 -9.82 -13.54
N ASN A 63 -4.38 -9.61 -14.72
CA ASN A 63 -3.39 -10.54 -15.28
C ASN A 63 -2.18 -10.68 -14.35
N PHE A 64 -1.64 -9.57 -13.86
CA PHE A 64 -0.52 -9.60 -12.91
C PHE A 64 -0.84 -10.39 -11.65
N ALA A 65 -2.02 -10.15 -11.07
CA ALA A 65 -2.47 -10.84 -9.86
C ALA A 65 -2.55 -12.37 -10.08
N PHE A 66 -3.17 -12.84 -11.16
CA PHE A 66 -3.36 -14.28 -11.41
C PHE A 66 -2.13 -14.99 -12.00
N GLU A 67 -1.20 -14.26 -12.63
CA GLU A 67 0.04 -14.84 -13.14
C GLU A 67 1.11 -14.96 -12.05
N HIS A 68 1.09 -14.10 -11.03
CA HIS A 68 2.18 -14.06 -10.05
C HIS A 68 1.76 -14.17 -8.58
N LEU A 69 0.57 -13.69 -8.19
CA LEU A 69 0.22 -13.53 -6.78
C LEU A 69 -0.78 -14.58 -6.30
N LEU A 70 -1.79 -14.85 -7.11
CA LEU A 70 -2.92 -15.73 -6.80
C LEU A 70 -2.86 -17.01 -7.62
N ALA A 71 -3.29 -18.12 -7.02
CA ALA A 71 -3.62 -19.33 -7.75
C ALA A 71 -4.81 -19.09 -8.70
N LYS A 72 -5.01 -19.96 -9.70
CA LYS A 72 -6.06 -19.82 -10.73
C LYS A 72 -7.48 -19.60 -10.19
N ASN A 73 -7.77 -20.07 -8.97
CA ASN A 73 -9.08 -19.91 -8.34
C ASN A 73 -9.22 -18.64 -7.48
N GLY A 74 -8.16 -17.84 -7.35
CA GLY A 74 -8.16 -16.58 -6.59
C GLY A 74 -8.24 -16.74 -5.07
N THR A 75 -8.20 -17.97 -4.54
CA THR A 75 -8.43 -18.24 -3.10
C THR A 75 -7.17 -18.53 -2.31
N LYS A 76 -6.04 -18.72 -2.99
CA LYS A 76 -4.74 -19.04 -2.40
C LYS A 76 -3.65 -18.22 -3.07
N LEU A 77 -2.60 -17.94 -2.32
CA LEU A 77 -1.39 -17.35 -2.87
C LEU A 77 -0.60 -18.38 -3.68
N THR A 78 0.20 -17.91 -4.65
CA THR A 78 1.28 -18.73 -5.23
C THR A 78 2.35 -19.01 -4.17
N ASN A 79 3.19 -20.03 -4.37
CA ASN A 79 4.25 -20.38 -3.40
C ASN A 79 5.19 -19.19 -3.14
N ASP A 80 5.56 -18.44 -4.19
CA ASP A 80 6.44 -17.28 -4.06
C ASP A 80 5.75 -16.14 -3.29
N ALA A 81 4.49 -15.83 -3.64
CA ALA A 81 3.71 -14.81 -2.95
C ALA A 81 3.46 -15.18 -1.47
N LYS A 82 3.30 -16.48 -1.20
CA LYS A 82 3.11 -17.04 0.14
C LYS A 82 4.32 -16.81 1.04
N GLN A 83 5.54 -16.96 0.51
CA GLN A 83 6.77 -16.66 1.26
C GLN A 83 6.81 -15.20 1.71
N THR A 84 6.55 -14.26 0.79
CA THR A 84 6.48 -12.83 1.13
C THR A 84 5.39 -12.53 2.17
N TYR A 85 4.21 -13.13 2.00
CA TYR A 85 3.13 -12.99 2.97
C TYR A 85 3.54 -13.47 4.36
N ASP A 86 4.19 -14.64 4.47
CA ASP A 86 4.62 -15.19 5.76
C ASP A 86 5.68 -14.30 6.43
N GLU A 87 6.60 -13.71 5.65
CA GLU A 87 7.57 -12.72 6.15
C GLU A 87 6.88 -11.45 6.68
N LEU A 88 5.89 -10.94 5.94
CA LEU A 88 5.12 -9.77 6.34
C LEU A 88 4.30 -10.03 7.60
N VAL A 89 3.62 -11.18 7.70
CA VAL A 89 2.85 -11.58 8.90
C VAL A 89 3.77 -11.67 10.12
N LYS A 90 4.94 -12.29 9.97
CA LYS A 90 5.92 -12.41 11.07
C LYS A 90 6.37 -11.03 11.59
N ARG A 91 6.61 -10.07 10.69
CA ARG A 91 7.13 -8.73 11.06
C ARG A 91 6.06 -7.81 11.61
N THR A 92 4.87 -7.81 10.99
CA THR A 92 3.73 -7.00 11.44
C THR A 92 3.15 -7.48 12.77
N LYS A 93 3.53 -8.69 13.24
CA LYS A 93 2.97 -9.36 14.41
C LYS A 93 1.44 -9.48 14.36
N GLY A 94 0.88 -9.36 13.16
CA GLY A 94 -0.55 -9.46 12.92
C GLY A 94 -1.01 -10.92 12.87
N ARG A 95 -2.26 -11.16 13.25
CA ARG A 95 -2.95 -12.45 13.04
C ARG A 95 -3.87 -12.35 11.83
N PHE A 96 -3.28 -12.11 10.66
CA PHE A 96 -4.04 -12.01 9.42
C PHE A 96 -4.01 -13.34 8.71
N ASP A 97 -5.17 -13.89 8.34
CA ASP A 97 -5.23 -15.11 7.56
C ASP A 97 -4.98 -14.83 6.06
N GLU A 98 -4.49 -15.85 5.36
CA GLU A 98 -4.18 -15.77 3.93
C GLU A 98 -5.43 -15.46 3.09
N ARG A 99 -6.60 -15.95 3.51
CA ARG A 99 -7.84 -15.78 2.75
C ARG A 99 -8.25 -14.30 2.71
N SER A 100 -8.13 -13.58 3.80
CA SER A 100 -8.35 -12.13 3.81
C SER A 100 -7.39 -11.40 2.86
N VAL A 101 -6.12 -11.79 2.80
CA VAL A 101 -5.15 -11.20 1.86
C VAL A 101 -5.51 -11.51 0.40
N CYS A 102 -5.93 -12.75 0.12
CA CYS A 102 -6.42 -13.11 -1.21
C CYS A 102 -7.65 -12.28 -1.61
N ASN A 103 -8.60 -12.06 -0.69
CA ASN A 103 -9.77 -11.20 -0.97
C ASN A 103 -9.34 -9.79 -1.36
N GLU A 104 -8.44 -9.17 -0.59
CA GLU A 104 -7.92 -7.83 -0.88
C GLU A 104 -7.15 -7.78 -2.21
N LEU A 105 -6.38 -8.81 -2.55
CA LEU A 105 -5.73 -8.90 -3.87
C LEU A 105 -6.76 -8.99 -5.01
N ASN A 106 -7.89 -9.65 -4.80
CA ASN A 106 -8.98 -9.66 -5.76
C ASN A 106 -9.64 -8.28 -5.86
N ASP A 107 -9.87 -7.62 -4.73
CA ASP A 107 -10.52 -6.31 -4.65
C ASP A 107 -9.66 -5.21 -5.28
N ILE A 108 -8.34 -5.24 -5.09
CA ILE A 108 -7.39 -4.26 -5.65
C ILE A 108 -7.60 -4.06 -7.15
N TYR A 109 -7.64 -5.12 -7.96
CA TYR A 109 -7.80 -4.94 -9.40
C TYR A 109 -9.25 -4.57 -9.79
N HIS A 110 -10.24 -4.86 -8.95
CA HIS A 110 -11.63 -4.44 -9.15
C HIS A 110 -11.82 -2.93 -8.94
N GLU A 111 -11.03 -2.30 -8.07
CA GLU A 111 -11.13 -0.87 -7.73
C GLU A 111 -10.37 0.07 -8.69
N VAL A 112 -9.52 -0.47 -9.57
CA VAL A 112 -8.62 0.29 -10.48
C VAL A 112 -9.36 0.79 -11.76
N SER A 113 -10.67 1.03 -11.71
CA SER A 113 -11.48 1.30 -12.92
C SER A 113 -11.55 2.76 -13.39
N ASN A 114 -11.16 3.75 -12.57
CA ASN A 114 -11.42 5.17 -12.84
C ASN A 114 -10.15 5.99 -13.09
N ASP A 115 -10.09 6.86 -14.09
CA ASP A 115 -8.90 7.71 -14.28
C ASP A 115 -8.68 8.65 -13.09
N VAL A 116 -7.46 8.67 -12.54
CA VAL A 116 -7.07 9.54 -11.42
C VAL A 116 -5.84 10.36 -11.79
N HIS A 117 -5.87 11.64 -11.43
CA HIS A 117 -4.69 12.50 -11.52
C HIS A 117 -3.80 12.28 -10.30
N TYR A 118 -2.58 11.83 -10.55
CA TYR A 118 -1.60 11.63 -9.49
C TYR A 118 -0.89 12.93 -9.14
N PRO A 119 -0.83 13.32 -7.86
CA PRO A 119 -0.12 14.53 -7.44
C PRO A 119 1.39 14.44 -7.72
N GLU A 120 1.98 15.58 -8.08
CA GLU A 120 3.37 15.68 -8.57
C GLU A 120 4.42 15.20 -7.55
N TRP A 121 4.16 15.40 -6.26
CA TRP A 121 5.07 14.99 -5.18
C TRP A 121 5.40 13.49 -5.18
N MET A 122 4.51 12.64 -5.73
CA MET A 122 4.79 11.22 -5.85
C MET A 122 5.94 10.93 -6.83
N LYS A 123 6.12 11.76 -7.86
CA LYS A 123 7.22 11.60 -8.83
C LYS A 123 8.54 12.13 -8.27
N GLU A 124 8.48 13.17 -7.44
CA GLU A 124 9.66 13.83 -6.86
C GLU A 124 10.31 12.99 -5.73
N ASN A 125 9.49 12.28 -4.95
CA ASN A 125 9.94 11.53 -3.77
C ASN A 125 10.25 10.04 -4.02
N LEU A 126 10.28 9.57 -5.28
CA LEU A 126 10.55 8.15 -5.56
C LEU A 126 11.91 7.68 -5.02
N ARG A 127 12.91 8.57 -4.91
CA ARG A 127 14.23 8.21 -4.38
C ARG A 127 14.22 7.94 -2.86
N SER A 128 13.41 8.66 -2.10
CA SER A 128 13.25 8.46 -0.64
C SER A 128 12.26 7.34 -0.31
N GLY A 129 11.44 6.95 -1.28
CA GLY A 129 10.48 5.86 -1.18
C GLY A 129 9.04 6.35 -1.02
N ILE A 130 8.09 5.45 -1.27
CA ILE A 130 6.65 5.74 -1.16
C ILE A 130 6.10 5.13 0.12
N TYR A 131 5.30 5.89 0.87
CA TYR A 131 4.51 5.36 1.99
C TYR A 131 3.20 4.80 1.45
N ALA A 132 2.96 3.51 1.68
CA ALA A 132 1.83 2.76 1.15
C ALA A 132 1.28 1.79 2.21
N GLY A 133 0.15 1.17 1.91
CA GLY A 133 -0.57 0.29 2.82
C GLY A 133 -1.64 1.04 3.63
N SER A 134 -2.78 0.38 3.83
CA SER A 134 -3.80 0.86 4.77
C SER A 134 -3.53 0.26 6.15
N GLU A 135 -4.12 0.89 7.17
CA GLU A 135 -4.12 0.63 8.62
C GLU A 135 -3.87 -0.84 9.07
N GLY A 136 -2.68 -1.37 8.74
CA GLY A 136 -2.12 -2.67 9.13
C GLY A 136 -3.01 -3.88 8.94
N GLY A 137 -4.05 -3.77 8.11
CA GLY A 137 -4.97 -4.86 7.84
C GLY A 137 -4.51 -5.75 6.67
N PRO A 138 -5.37 -6.70 6.27
CA PRO A 138 -5.16 -7.56 5.11
C PRO A 138 -4.76 -6.80 3.83
N LEU A 139 -5.30 -5.60 3.58
CA LEU A 139 -4.94 -4.77 2.44
C LEU A 139 -3.45 -4.36 2.42
N GLY A 140 -2.90 -3.99 3.58
CA GLY A 140 -1.47 -3.64 3.70
C GLY A 140 -0.56 -4.83 3.37
N LEU A 141 -0.96 -6.04 3.78
CA LEU A 141 -0.25 -7.28 3.43
C LEU A 141 -0.39 -7.61 1.94
N ALA A 142 -1.59 -7.48 1.37
CA ALA A 142 -1.85 -7.69 -0.06
C ALA A 142 -0.99 -6.78 -0.92
N LEU A 143 -0.93 -5.49 -0.58
CA LEU A 143 -0.03 -4.53 -1.22
C LEU A 143 1.43 -4.89 -1.03
N GLY A 144 1.83 -5.37 0.15
CA GLY A 144 3.19 -5.81 0.38
C GLY A 144 3.61 -6.96 -0.54
N VAL A 145 2.76 -7.98 -0.66
CA VAL A 145 2.95 -9.11 -1.58
C VAL A 145 3.06 -8.62 -3.03
N TRP A 146 2.18 -7.71 -3.44
CA TRP A 146 2.19 -7.11 -4.78
C TRP A 146 3.51 -6.37 -5.07
N VAL A 147 3.91 -5.47 -4.17
CA VAL A 147 5.11 -4.65 -4.31
C VAL A 147 6.36 -5.50 -4.37
N ALA A 148 6.48 -6.50 -3.48
CA ALA A 148 7.63 -7.38 -3.47
C ALA A 148 7.82 -8.05 -4.84
N LYS A 149 6.73 -8.57 -5.42
CA LYS A 149 6.81 -9.21 -6.74
C LYS A 149 7.08 -8.21 -7.86
N ALA A 150 6.47 -7.03 -7.81
CA ALA A 150 6.72 -5.96 -8.77
C ALA A 150 8.19 -5.49 -8.76
N GLN A 151 8.82 -5.44 -7.59
CA GLN A 151 10.24 -5.10 -7.43
C GLN A 151 11.16 -6.25 -7.85
N GLU A 152 10.80 -7.50 -7.55
CA GLU A 152 11.52 -8.69 -8.04
C GLU A 152 11.61 -8.66 -9.58
N LEU A 153 10.49 -8.36 -10.24
CA LEU A 153 10.37 -8.22 -11.70
C LEU A 153 10.89 -6.89 -12.25
N GLN A 154 11.44 -6.01 -11.41
CA GLN A 154 12.03 -4.73 -11.78
C GLN A 154 11.05 -3.70 -12.39
N TYR A 155 9.74 -3.88 -12.21
CA TYR A 155 8.71 -2.93 -12.63
C TYR A 155 8.63 -1.70 -11.70
N ILE A 156 8.97 -1.90 -10.43
CA ILE A 156 9.16 -0.84 -9.44
C ILE A 156 10.59 -0.93 -8.91
N LYS A 157 11.28 0.21 -8.79
CA LYS A 157 12.70 0.27 -8.38
C LYS A 157 12.96 1.15 -7.16
N TYR A 158 11.91 1.71 -6.57
CA TYR A 158 11.98 2.55 -5.38
C TYR A 158 11.54 1.78 -4.13
N PRO A 159 12.06 2.11 -2.93
CA PRO A 159 11.59 1.54 -1.69
C PRO A 159 10.10 1.85 -1.43
N VAL A 160 9.39 0.92 -0.80
CA VAL A 160 8.02 1.15 -0.34
C VAL A 160 7.95 0.87 1.16
N MET A 161 7.42 1.84 1.91
CA MET A 161 7.24 1.77 3.35
C MET A 161 5.79 1.40 3.64
N LEU A 162 5.57 0.21 4.20
CA LEU A 162 4.25 -0.19 4.66
C LEU A 162 3.96 0.46 6.01
N VAL A 163 2.83 1.16 6.11
CA VAL A 163 2.45 1.92 7.32
C VAL A 163 1.19 1.32 7.96
N HIS A 164 1.21 1.17 9.29
CA HIS A 164 0.05 0.82 10.12
C HIS A 164 -0.05 1.78 11.29
N ASN A 165 -1.22 2.40 11.51
CA ASN A 165 -1.45 3.29 12.66
C ASN A 165 -0.32 4.32 12.87
N ARG A 166 0.17 4.91 11.76
CA ARG A 166 1.30 5.86 11.69
C ARG A 166 2.69 5.29 11.99
N ASN A 167 2.81 4.00 12.27
CA ASN A 167 4.09 3.32 12.42
C ASN A 167 4.47 2.63 11.11
N ILE A 168 5.72 2.76 10.71
CA ILE A 168 6.27 1.94 9.63
C ILE A 168 6.39 0.52 10.17
N VAL A 169 5.71 -0.42 9.53
CA VAL A 169 5.68 -1.83 9.95
C VAL A 169 6.62 -2.70 9.14
N ALA A 170 6.92 -2.30 7.90
CA ALA A 170 7.89 -2.98 7.06
C ALA A 170 8.38 -2.04 5.96
N LYS A 171 9.61 -2.25 5.50
CA LYS A 171 10.12 -1.68 4.26
C LYS A 171 10.19 -2.79 3.22
N ILE A 172 9.78 -2.53 1.98
CA ILE A 172 9.98 -3.45 0.86
C ILE A 172 10.95 -2.82 -0.12
N GLU A 173 12.08 -3.47 -0.33
CA GLU A 173 13.15 -3.00 -1.20
C GLU A 173 13.82 -4.17 -1.92
N ARG A 174 13.96 -4.03 -3.24
CA ARG A 174 14.49 -5.07 -4.14
C ARG A 174 13.75 -6.41 -3.98
N GLY A 175 12.44 -6.35 -3.76
CA GLY A 175 11.58 -7.52 -3.58
C GLY A 175 11.68 -8.18 -2.21
N ARG A 176 12.46 -7.62 -1.27
CA ARG A 176 12.64 -8.19 0.07
C ARG A 176 11.89 -7.37 1.10
N VAL A 177 11.31 -8.07 2.07
CA VAL A 177 10.76 -7.44 3.28
C VAL A 177 11.94 -7.14 4.21
N LEU A 178 12.01 -5.90 4.70
CA LEU A 178 13.05 -5.37 5.58
C LEU A 178 12.40 -4.72 6.81
N ASP A 179 13.18 -4.62 7.88
CA ASP A 179 12.70 -3.97 9.09
C ASP A 179 12.56 -2.46 8.84
N PRO A 180 11.62 -1.78 9.52
CA PRO A 180 11.62 -0.33 9.55
C PRO A 180 12.99 0.13 10.07
N ASN A 181 13.65 1.02 9.33
CA ASN A 181 14.98 1.51 9.70
C ASN A 181 14.92 2.09 11.14
N PRO A 182 15.82 1.71 12.06
CA PRO A 182 15.76 2.16 13.46
C PRO A 182 15.91 3.68 13.66
N GLU A 183 16.32 4.42 12.63
CA GLU A 183 16.40 5.89 12.62
C GLU A 183 15.05 6.58 12.35
N MET A 184 13.97 5.82 12.12
CA MET A 184 12.64 6.34 11.75
C MET A 184 11.55 6.08 12.82
N THR A 185 11.94 5.65 14.03
CA THR A 185 11.06 5.51 15.20
C THR A 185 11.34 6.56 16.25
#